data_AF-A0A1Q9R5E7-F1
#
_entry.id   AF-A0A1Q9R5E7-F1
#
_cell.length_a   1.000
_cell.length_b   1.000
_cell.length_c   1.000
_cell.angle_alpha   90.00
_cell.angle_beta   90.00
_cell.angle_gamma   90.00
#
_symmetry.space_group_name_H-M   'P 1'
#
loop_
_entity.id
_entity.type
_entity.pdbx_description
1 polymer ?
#
loop_
_entity_poly.entity_id
_entity_poly.type
_entity_poly.pdbx_seq_one_letter_code
_entity_poly.pdbx_strand_id
1 'polypeptide(L)' 'MTIEAETLVQLTEALKKRGMRLLAEINFIRAPYRRNHRWVCCIGRTPRKNRAVRV' A
#
# COMPACT_ATOMS: atom_id res chain seq x y z
N MET A 1 -3.24 12.63 17.26
CA MET A 1 -3.68 11.22 17.09
C MET A 1 -2.44 10.36 17.09
N THR A 2 -2.33 9.36 17.97
CA THR A 2 -1.17 8.45 18.05
C THR A 2 -1.57 7.05 17.56
N ILE A 3 -0.67 6.39 16.83
CA ILE A 3 -0.79 5.00 16.37
C ILE A 3 0.56 4.36 16.62
N GLU A 4 0.57 3.28 17.41
CA GLU A 4 1.74 2.45 17.62
C GLU A 4 1.72 1.33 16.57
N ALA A 5 2.80 1.19 15.83
CA ALA A 5 2.99 0.14 14.84
C ALA A 5 4.48 -0.12 14.66
N GLU A 6 4.89 -1.38 14.76
CA GLU A 6 6.29 -1.79 14.58
C GLU A 6 6.63 -2.03 13.11
N THR A 7 5.61 -2.29 12.28
CA THR A 7 5.78 -2.56 10.85
C THR A 7 4.83 -1.73 10.00
N LEU A 8 5.22 -1.50 8.73
CA LEU A 8 4.38 -0.81 7.76
C LEU A 8 3.03 -1.50 7.57
N VAL A 9 2.99 -2.84 7.60
CA VAL A 9 1.76 -3.63 7.45
C VAL A 9 0.79 -3.37 8.61
N GLN A 10 1.28 -3.39 9.85
CA GLN A 10 0.47 -3.08 11.02
C GLN A 10 -0.05 -1.63 10.98
N LEU A 11 0.77 -0.70 10.50
CA LEU A 11 0.35 0.69 10.33
C LEU A 11 -0.77 0.82 9.28
N THR A 12 -0.65 0.17 8.11
CA THR A 12 -1.70 0.19 7.09
C THR A 12 -3.00 -0.41 7.60
N GLU A 13 -2.94 -1.50 8.37
CA GLU A 13 -4.13 -2.10 8.99
C GLU A 13 -4.77 -1.19 10.04
N ALA A 14 -3.98 -0.59 10.92
CA ALA A 14 -4.46 0.34 11.93
C ALA A 14 -5.13 1.57 11.30
N LEU A 15 -4.51 2.14 10.26
CA LEU A 15 -5.06 3.27 9.50
C LEU A 15 -6.36 2.89 8.78
N LYS A 16 -6.43 1.68 8.20
CA LYS A 16 -7.66 1.16 7.57
C LYS A 16 -8.80 0.99 8.58
N LYS A 17 -8.51 0.48 9.79
CA LYS A 17 -9.50 0.38 10.89
C LYS A 17 -10.04 1.74 11.33
N ARG A 18 -9.21 2.80 11.24
CA ARG A 18 -9.63 4.19 11.50
C ARG A 18 -10.40 4.84 10.33
N GLY A 19 -10.73 4.08 9.28
CA GLY A 19 -11.48 4.58 8.13
C GLY A 19 -10.65 5.43 7.17
N MET A 20 -9.31 5.42 7.28
CA MET A 20 -8.46 6.13 6.33
C MET A 20 -8.47 5.45 4.97
N ARG A 21 -8.45 6.26 3.91
CA ARG A 21 -8.41 5.77 2.54
C ARG A 21 -6.97 5.43 2.15
N LEU A 22 -6.76 4.19 1.73
CA LEU A 22 -5.50 3.79 1.08
C LEU A 22 -5.37 4.54 -0.25
N LEU A 23 -4.32 5.36 -0.39
CA LEU A 23 -4.04 6.11 -1.62
C LEU A 23 -3.25 5.27 -2.61
N ALA A 24 -2.21 4.60 -2.12
CA ALA A 24 -1.31 3.80 -2.92
C ALA A 24 -0.80 2.61 -2.12
N GLU A 25 -0.60 1.49 -2.80
CA GLU A 25 0.14 0.35 -2.28
C GLU A 25 1.58 0.45 -2.81
N ILE A 26 2.56 0.27 -1.94
CA ILE A 26 3.98 0.38 -2.32
C ILE A 26 4.62 -0.98 -2.15
N ASN A 27 5.13 -1.53 -3.25
CA ASN A 27 5.82 -2.81 -3.28
C ASN A 27 7.28 -2.58 -3.66
N PHE A 28 8.21 -3.02 -2.79
CA PHE A 28 9.63 -3.02 -3.09
C PHE A 28 10.02 -4.37 -3.67
N ILE A 29 10.38 -4.37 -4.96
CA ILE A 29 10.77 -5.57 -5.67
C ILE A 29 12.28 -5.49 -5.92
N ARG A 30 13.01 -6.54 -5.56
CA ARG A 30 14.41 -6.65 -5.94
C ARG A 30 14.47 -6.84 -7.45
N ALA A 31 15.11 -5.91 -8.16
CA ALA A 31 15.24 -6.02 -9.60
C ALA A 31 15.93 -7.33 -9.97
N PRO A 32 15.57 -7.94 -11.11
CA PRO A 32 16.27 -9.13 -11.61
C PRO A 32 17.77 -8.89 -11.64
N TYR A 33 18.55 -9.94 -11.37
CA TYR A 33 20.01 -9.92 -11.20
C TYR A 33 20.74 -9.01 -12.22
N ARG A 34 20.28 -9.02 -13.48
CA ARG A 34 20.81 -8.23 -14.60
C ARG A 34 20.67 -6.70 -14.45
N ARG A 35 20.04 -6.19 -13.39
CA ARG A 35 19.89 -4.75 -13.08
C ARG A 35 20.61 -4.33 -11.80
N ASN A 36 21.83 -4.85 -11.58
CA ASN A 36 22.71 -4.41 -10.48
C ASN A 36 22.11 -4.59 -9.08
N HIS A 37 21.22 -5.58 -8.90
CA HIS A 37 20.50 -5.79 -7.63
C HIS A 37 19.77 -4.55 -7.08
N ARG A 38 19.39 -3.60 -7.94
CA ARG A 38 18.68 -2.41 -7.51
C ARG A 38 17.32 -2.79 -6.92
N TRP A 39 16.87 -2.04 -5.92
CA TRP A 39 15.49 -2.11 -5.47
C TRP A 39 14.62 -1.24 -6.36
N VAL A 40 13.49 -1.77 -6.81
CA VAL A 40 12.48 -1.03 -7.58
C VAL A 40 11.28 -0.82 -6.67
N CYS A 41 10.88 0.44 -6.52
CA CYS A 41 9.64 0.81 -5.86
C CYS A 41 8.51 0.81 -6.89
N CYS A 42 7.55 -0.10 -6.74
CA CYS A 42 6.37 -0.21 -7.58
C CYS A 42 5.17 0.34 -6.83
N ILE A 43 4.52 1.35 -7.42
CA ILE A 43 3.28 1.91 -6.89
C ILE A 43 2.11 1.11 -7.48
N GLY A 44 1.53 0.22 -6.67
CA GLY A 44 0.28 -0.47 -6.96
C GLY A 44 -0.86 0.55 -7.00
N ARG A 45 -1.58 0.63 -8.12
CA ARG A 45 -2.82 1.40 -8.19
C ARG A 45 -3.84 0.74 -7.27
N THR A 46 -4.35 1.47 -6.30
CA THR A 46 -5.54 1.03 -5.58
C THR A 46 -6.69 0.94 -6.59
N PRO A 47 -7.36 -0.22 -6.76
CA PRO A 47 -8.56 -0.26 -7.56
C PRO A 47 -9.55 0.70 -6.89
N ARG A 48 -9.98 1.74 -7.63
CA ARG A 48 -11.14 2.53 -7.22
C ARG A 48 -12.24 1.51 -6.95
N LYS A 49 -12.65 1.34 -5.68
CA LYS A 49 -13.89 0.63 -5.36
C LYS A 49 -14.96 1.34 -6.18
N ASN A 50 -15.49 0.68 -7.22
CA ASN A 50 -16.65 1.17 -7.93
C ASN A 50 -17.71 1.47 -6.86
N ARG A 51 -18.13 2.73 -6.76
CA ARG A 51 -19.37 3.05 -6.06
C ARG A 51 -20.43 2.21 -6.75
N ALA A 52 -20.92 1.17 -6.09
CA ALA A 52 -22.12 0.49 -6.55
C ALA A 52 -23.22 1.55 -6.64
N VAL A 53 -23.54 1.94 -7.86
CA VAL A 53 -24.75 2.70 -8.16
C VAL A 53 -25.87 1.71 -7.87
N ARG A 54 -26.55 1.89 -6.73
CA ARG A 54 -27.84 1.25 -6.49
C ARG A 54 -28.80 1.90 -7.48
N VAL A 55 -29.26 1.11 -8.46
CA VAL A 55 -30.46 1.39 -9.26
C VAL A 55 -31.62 0.69 -8.56
#